data_AF-A0A838T446-F1
#
_entry.id   AF-A0A838T446-F1
#
_cell.length_a   1.000
_cell.length_b   1.000
_cell.length_c   1.000
_cell.angle_alpha   90.00
_cell.angle_beta   90.00
_cell.angle_gamma   90.00
#
_symmetry.space_group_name_H-M   'P 1'
#
loop_
_entity.id
_entity.type
_entity.pdbx_description
1 polymer ?
#
loop_
_entity_poly.entity_id
_entity_poly.type
_entity_poly.pdbx_seq_one_letter_code
_entity_poly.pdbx_strand_id
1 'polypeptide(L)'
;MNPDRTKKIISKLIEKKTQQLEKAELWLAQREQKQSTTSDLDEKINTEKIKIESMQQLLESIDDFAGKKRLNLIIEQLRQRRKDYKKQLQSLKQQDKSDETGAAILNFENKIKMLKTQIAAKKEALDKVNG
;
A
#
# COMPACT_ATOMS: atom_id res chain seq x y z
N MET A 1 -38.71 28.30 -5.05
CA MET A 1 -37.84 27.76 -3.96
C MET A 1 -37.26 28.92 -3.19
N ASN A 2 -37.07 28.80 -1.87
CA ASN A 2 -36.37 29.82 -1.09
C ASN A 2 -34.84 29.69 -1.31
N PRO A 3 -34.16 30.69 -1.89
CA PRO A 3 -32.73 30.61 -2.24
C PRO A 3 -31.84 30.20 -1.07
N ASP A 4 -32.10 30.69 0.13
CA ASP A 4 -31.32 30.39 1.33
C ASP A 4 -31.41 28.92 1.77
N ARG A 5 -32.62 28.34 1.64
CA ARG A 5 -32.83 26.92 1.95
C ARG A 5 -32.14 26.05 0.91
N THR A 6 -32.17 26.44 -0.36
CA THR A 6 -31.47 25.76 -1.46
C THR A 6 -29.96 25.79 -1.27
N LYS A 7 -29.36 26.94 -0.91
CA LYS A 7 -27.92 27.07 -0.61
C LYS A 7 -27.50 26.13 0.52
N LYS A 8 -28.21 26.15 1.65
CA LYS A 8 -27.91 25.26 2.80
C LYS A 8 -27.97 23.78 2.44
N ILE A 9 -28.91 23.37 1.58
CA ILE A 9 -29.02 21.98 1.13
C ILE A 9 -27.85 21.60 0.23
N ILE A 10 -27.49 22.44 -0.75
CA ILE A 10 -26.38 22.18 -1.68
C ILE A 10 -25.05 22.14 -0.91
N SER A 11 -24.80 23.08 0.00
CA SER A 11 -23.60 23.09 0.83
C SER A 11 -23.44 21.83 1.68
N LYS A 12 -24.53 21.37 2.34
CA LYS A 12 -24.51 20.10 3.11
C LYS A 12 -24.24 18.88 2.24
N LEU A 13 -24.73 18.88 1.00
CA LEU A 13 -24.48 17.79 0.05
C LEU A 13 -23.03 17.78 -0.45
N ILE A 14 -22.43 18.95 -0.66
CA ILE A 14 -21.00 19.09 -0.98
C ILE A 14 -20.17 18.55 0.18
N GLU A 15 -20.43 19.01 1.39
CA GLU A 15 -19.70 18.60 2.60
C GLU A 15 -19.73 17.08 2.81
N LYS A 16 -20.92 16.46 2.71
CA LYS A 16 -21.05 14.99 2.81
C LYS A 16 -20.25 14.26 1.72
N LYS A 17 -20.22 14.79 0.50
CA LYS A 17 -19.49 14.18 -0.63
C LYS A 17 -17.98 14.36 -0.49
N THR A 18 -17.53 15.51 0.01
CA THR A 18 -16.12 15.76 0.34
C THR A 18 -15.64 14.82 1.43
N GLN A 19 -16.40 14.62 2.51
CA GLN A 19 -16.05 13.64 3.56
C GLN A 19 -15.95 12.20 3.02
N GLN A 20 -16.81 11.82 2.07
CA GLN A 20 -16.72 10.51 1.39
C GLN A 20 -15.47 10.40 0.53
N LEU A 21 -15.09 11.48 -0.16
CA LEU A 21 -13.89 11.53 -0.99
C LEU A 21 -12.62 11.41 -0.13
N GLU A 22 -12.50 12.17 0.95
CA GLU A 22 -11.34 12.15 1.85
C GLU A 22 -11.10 10.76 2.45
N LYS A 23 -12.15 10.08 2.88
CA LYS A 23 -12.05 8.70 3.38
C LYS A 23 -11.55 7.73 2.32
N ALA A 24 -12.01 7.87 1.08
CA ALA A 24 -11.60 7.02 -0.02
C ALA A 24 -10.14 7.28 -0.44
N GLU A 25 -9.71 8.54 -0.47
CA GLU A 25 -8.32 8.92 -0.77
C GLU A 25 -7.35 8.46 0.34
N LEU A 26 -7.74 8.58 1.61
CA LEU A 26 -6.95 8.07 2.73
C LEU A 26 -6.78 6.55 2.65
N TRP A 27 -7.85 5.82 2.31
CA TRP A 27 -7.81 4.37 2.14
C TRP A 27 -6.87 3.97 0.98
N LEU A 28 -6.93 4.68 -0.16
CA LEU A 28 -6.04 4.44 -1.30
C LEU A 28 -4.57 4.67 -0.92
N ALA A 29 -4.26 5.78 -0.26
CA ALA A 29 -2.90 6.11 0.17
C ALA A 29 -2.31 5.08 1.15
N GLN A 30 -3.11 4.60 2.10
CA GLN A 30 -2.70 3.53 3.02
C GLN A 30 -2.40 2.22 2.29
N ARG A 31 -3.16 1.92 1.23
CA ARG A 31 -2.94 0.73 0.40
C ARG A 31 -1.66 0.84 -0.44
N GLU A 32 -1.42 1.98 -1.09
CA GLU A 32 -0.20 2.23 -1.85
C GLU A 32 1.05 2.09 -0.96
N GLN A 33 1.00 2.63 0.25
CA GLN A 33 2.08 2.48 1.22
C GLN A 33 2.34 1.02 1.62
N LYS A 34 1.28 0.23 1.83
CA LYS A 34 1.39 -1.21 2.10
C LYS A 34 1.94 -1.99 0.90
N GLN A 35 1.52 -1.64 -0.33
CA GLN A 35 2.02 -2.27 -1.55
C GLN A 35 3.50 -1.99 -1.76
N SER A 36 3.95 -0.75 -1.53
CA SER A 36 5.37 -0.38 -1.53
C SER A 36 6.15 -1.20 -0.51
N THR A 37 5.67 -1.28 0.73
CA THR A 37 6.31 -2.06 1.80
C THR A 37 6.40 -3.55 1.47
N THR A 38 5.38 -4.09 0.80
CA THR A 38 5.34 -5.50 0.35
C THR A 38 6.38 -5.75 -0.73
N SER A 39 6.50 -4.86 -1.71
CA SER A 39 7.52 -4.91 -2.76
C SER A 39 8.94 -4.83 -2.18
N ASP A 40 9.18 -3.91 -1.25
CA ASP A 40 10.46 -3.74 -0.58
C ASP A 40 10.88 -5.00 0.19
N LEU A 41 9.92 -5.69 0.83
CA LEU A 41 10.19 -6.96 1.53
C LEU A 41 10.50 -8.09 0.55
N ASP A 42 9.77 -8.20 -0.56
CA ASP A 42 10.05 -9.18 -1.61
C ASP A 42 11.46 -8.97 -2.21
N GLU A 43 11.86 -7.72 -2.45
CA GLU A 43 13.21 -7.37 -2.88
C GLU A 43 14.26 -7.78 -1.82
N LYS A 44 14.08 -7.40 -0.55
CA LYS A 44 14.98 -7.78 0.55
C LYS A 44 15.11 -9.30 0.70
N ILE A 45 14.03 -10.06 0.55
CA ILE A 45 14.05 -11.53 0.58
C ILE A 45 14.91 -12.09 -0.56
N ASN A 46 14.81 -11.49 -1.75
CA ASN A 46 15.61 -11.89 -2.90
C ASN A 46 17.07 -11.51 -2.72
N THR A 47 17.36 -10.31 -2.22
CA THR A 47 18.72 -9.88 -1.88
C THR A 47 19.39 -10.83 -0.89
N GLU A 48 18.70 -11.21 0.20
CA GLU A 48 19.28 -12.15 1.16
C GLU A 48 19.45 -13.56 0.55
N LYS A 49 18.56 -13.99 -0.37
CA LYS A 49 18.73 -15.25 -1.11
C LYS A 49 20.03 -15.23 -1.93
N ILE A 50 20.25 -14.17 -2.71
CA ILE A 50 21.47 -14.01 -3.53
C ILE A 50 22.72 -14.02 -2.64
N LYS A 51 22.71 -13.28 -1.53
CA LYS A 51 23.82 -13.28 -0.56
C LYS A 51 24.10 -14.68 -0.02
N ILE A 52 23.07 -15.46 0.33
CA ILE A 52 23.24 -16.84 0.80
C ILE A 52 23.91 -17.69 -0.28
N GLU A 53 23.44 -17.61 -1.52
CA GLU A 53 24.01 -18.36 -2.65
C GLU A 53 25.49 -17.98 -2.89
N SER A 54 25.83 -16.69 -2.88
CA SER A 54 27.21 -16.23 -2.99
C SER A 54 28.09 -16.71 -1.83
N MET A 55 27.58 -16.68 -0.59
CA MET A 55 28.32 -17.19 0.57
C MET A 55 28.47 -18.71 0.52
N GLN A 56 27.50 -19.45 -0.03
CA GLN A 56 27.64 -20.90 -0.22
C GLN A 56 28.72 -21.24 -1.25
N GLN A 57 28.80 -20.49 -2.35
CA GLN A 57 29.89 -20.64 -3.33
C GLN A 57 31.26 -20.32 -2.72
N LEU A 58 31.35 -19.29 -1.88
CA LEU A 58 32.58 -18.99 -1.13
C LEU A 58 32.92 -20.09 -0.11
N LEU A 59 31.93 -20.79 0.44
CA LEU A 59 32.18 -21.90 1.38
C LEU A 59 32.91 -23.06 0.70
N GLU A 60 32.59 -23.30 -0.57
CA GLU A 60 33.19 -24.35 -1.39
C GLU A 60 34.65 -24.06 -1.74
N SER A 61 35.08 -22.79 -1.73
CA SER A 61 36.44 -22.37 -2.09
C SER A 61 37.37 -22.13 -0.89
N ILE A 62 36.85 -22.12 0.33
CA ILE A 62 37.66 -22.02 1.54
C ILE A 62 38.05 -23.41 1.99
N ASP A 63 39.33 -23.64 2.29
CA ASP A 63 39.81 -24.90 2.87
C ASP A 63 40.03 -24.83 4.39
N ASP A 64 40.21 -23.63 4.93
CA ASP A 64 40.47 -23.44 6.36
C ASP A 64 39.19 -23.62 7.22
N PHE A 65 39.34 -24.33 8.33
CA PHE A 65 38.24 -24.64 9.24
C PHE A 65 37.62 -23.40 9.91
N ALA A 66 38.44 -22.40 10.27
CA ALA A 66 37.96 -21.19 10.92
C ALA A 66 37.17 -20.30 9.93
N GLY A 67 37.62 -20.19 8.69
CA GLY A 67 36.90 -19.55 7.60
C GLY A 67 35.57 -20.24 7.30
N LYS A 68 35.56 -21.57 7.17
CA LYS A 68 34.31 -22.35 7.01
C LYS A 68 33.33 -22.10 8.15
N LYS A 69 33.80 -22.10 9.41
CA LYS A 69 32.95 -21.87 10.59
C LYS A 69 32.37 -20.46 10.60
N ARG A 70 33.17 -19.43 10.28
CA ARG A 70 32.71 -18.03 10.20
C ARG A 70 31.69 -17.84 9.09
N LEU A 71 31.94 -18.40 7.92
CA LEU A 71 31.06 -18.27 6.76
C LEU A 71 29.71 -18.98 7.00
N ASN A 72 29.74 -20.16 7.61
CA ASN A 72 28.52 -20.86 8.03
C ASN A 72 27.68 -20.03 9.02
N LEU A 73 28.32 -19.34 9.98
CA LEU A 73 27.61 -18.45 10.90
C LEU A 73 26.95 -17.28 10.15
N ILE A 74 27.64 -16.68 9.17
CA ILE A 74 27.09 -15.61 8.33
C ILE A 74 25.90 -16.13 7.51
N ILE A 75 26.01 -17.33 6.91
CA ILE A 75 24.93 -17.97 6.15
C ILE A 75 23.70 -18.19 7.04
N GLU A 76 23.88 -18.67 8.27
CA GLU A 76 22.78 -18.85 9.23
C GLU A 76 22.12 -17.51 9.59
N GLN A 77 22.89 -16.45 9.83
CA GLN A 77 22.35 -15.11 10.06
C GLN A 77 21.54 -14.60 8.87
N LEU A 78 22.03 -14.79 7.64
CA LEU A 78 21.31 -14.43 6.41
C LEU A 78 20.00 -15.21 6.26
N ARG A 79 20.02 -16.53 6.54
CA ARG A 79 18.83 -17.39 6.53
C ARG A 79 17.79 -16.93 7.54
N GLN A 80 18.23 -16.58 8.74
CA GLN A 80 17.34 -16.09 9.78
C GLN A 80 16.70 -14.75 9.39
N ARG A 81 17.47 -13.77 8.90
CA ARG A 81 16.92 -12.51 8.38
C ARG A 81 15.92 -12.72 7.25
N ARG A 82 16.24 -13.58 6.28
CA ARG A 82 15.35 -13.92 5.17
C ARG A 82 14.04 -14.55 5.66
N LYS A 83 14.11 -15.42 6.68
CA LYS A 83 12.93 -16.02 7.31
C LYS A 83 12.05 -14.96 7.97
N ASP A 84 12.66 -13.99 8.64
CA ASP A 84 11.93 -12.91 9.31
C ASP A 84 11.23 -11.98 8.30
N TYR A 85 11.89 -11.61 7.20
CA TYR A 85 11.23 -10.86 6.11
C TYR A 85 10.07 -11.65 5.49
N LYS A 86 10.21 -12.96 5.28
CA LYS A 86 9.12 -13.81 4.78
C LYS A 86 7.92 -13.83 5.74
N LYS A 87 8.15 -13.87 7.05
CA LYS A 87 7.07 -13.78 8.05
C LYS A 87 6.35 -12.43 7.99
N GLN A 88 7.10 -11.33 7.89
CA GLN A 88 6.53 -9.98 7.76
C GLN A 88 5.68 -9.88 6.49
N LEU A 89 6.21 -10.35 5.36
CA LEU A 89 5.51 -10.39 4.07
C LEU A 89 4.22 -11.23 4.14
N GLN A 90 4.27 -12.39 4.78
CA GLN A 90 3.09 -13.25 4.95
C GLN A 90 2.04 -12.57 5.82
N SER A 91 2.45 -11.89 6.89
CA SER A 91 1.54 -11.14 7.76
C SER A 91 0.84 -10.00 7.00
N LEU A 92 1.57 -9.24 6.17
CA LEU A 92 1.00 -8.22 5.29
C LEU A 92 0.02 -8.82 4.28
N LYS A 93 0.40 -9.91 3.60
CA LYS A 93 -0.47 -10.61 2.63
C LYS A 93 -1.70 -11.25 3.26
N GLN A 94 -1.67 -11.62 4.55
CA GLN A 94 -2.84 -12.12 5.27
C GLN A 94 -3.81 -11.00 5.63
N GLN A 95 -3.31 -9.80 5.96
CA GLN A 95 -4.14 -8.61 6.14
C GLN A 95 -4.82 -8.19 4.82
N ASP A 96 -4.21 -8.46 3.67
CA ASP A 96 -4.83 -8.20 2.36
C ASP A 96 -5.97 -9.18 2.00
N LYS A 97 -6.00 -10.38 2.61
CA LYS A 97 -7.07 -11.36 2.33
C LYS A 97 -8.41 -11.02 2.98
N SER A 98 -8.46 -10.06 3.90
CA SER A 98 -9.72 -9.51 4.43
C SER A 98 -10.27 -8.35 3.59
N ASP A 99 -9.43 -7.70 2.77
CA ASP A 99 -9.79 -6.47 2.07
C ASP A 99 -9.46 -6.57 0.56
N GLU A 100 -10.36 -7.24 -0.15
CA GLU A 100 -10.74 -6.91 -1.53
C GLU A 100 -9.70 -7.14 -2.67
N THR A 101 -10.07 -8.07 -3.56
CA THR A 101 -9.48 -8.38 -4.87
C THR A 101 -9.25 -7.15 -5.77
N GLY A 102 -8.29 -7.22 -6.71
CA GLY A 102 -7.91 -6.09 -7.60
C GLY A 102 -9.06 -5.44 -8.40
N ALA A 103 -10.18 -6.13 -8.60
CA ALA A 103 -11.40 -5.56 -9.18
C ALA A 103 -12.06 -4.49 -8.28
N ALA A 104 -11.91 -4.61 -6.97
CA ALA A 104 -12.41 -3.63 -6.01
C ALA A 104 -11.58 -2.33 -6.06
N ILE A 105 -10.26 -2.42 -6.25
CA ILE A 105 -9.38 -1.24 -6.41
C ILE A 105 -9.86 -0.39 -7.58
N LEU A 106 -10.04 -1.02 -8.74
CA LEU A 106 -10.51 -0.34 -9.95
C LEU A 106 -11.90 0.29 -9.74
N ASN A 107 -12.78 -0.37 -9.01
CA ASN A 107 -14.08 0.18 -8.60
C ASN A 107 -13.94 1.36 -7.63
N PHE A 108 -12.96 1.36 -6.74
CA PHE A 108 -12.70 2.45 -5.80
C PHE A 108 -12.11 3.69 -6.48
N GLU A 109 -11.15 3.53 -7.38
CA GLU A 109 -10.61 4.64 -8.18
C GLU A 109 -11.71 5.28 -9.05
N ASN A 110 -12.58 4.46 -9.65
CA ASN A 110 -13.74 4.95 -10.39
C ASN A 110 -14.75 5.69 -9.49
N LYS A 111 -14.97 5.21 -8.25
CA LYS A 111 -15.78 5.93 -7.25
C LYS A 111 -15.16 7.28 -6.88
N ILE A 112 -13.85 7.37 -6.69
CA ILE A 112 -13.14 8.63 -6.42
C ILE A 112 -13.34 9.61 -7.57
N LYS A 113 -13.11 9.19 -8.82
CA LYS A 113 -13.35 10.02 -10.02
C LYS A 113 -14.79 10.52 -10.07
N MET A 114 -15.76 9.64 -9.85
CA MET A 114 -17.18 10.01 -9.84
C MET A 114 -17.51 11.01 -8.72
N LEU A 115 -16.97 10.83 -7.51
CA LEU A 115 -17.17 11.76 -6.38
C LEU A 115 -16.60 13.14 -6.69
N LYS A 116 -15.40 13.23 -7.29
CA LYS A 116 -14.81 14.49 -7.75
C LYS A 116 -15.72 15.23 -8.73
N THR A 117 -16.26 14.53 -9.73
CA THR A 117 -17.21 15.11 -10.69
C THR A 117 -18.51 15.55 -10.02
N GLN A 118 -19.06 14.75 -9.08
CA GLN A 118 -20.27 15.10 -8.34
C GLN A 118 -20.09 16.35 -7.46
N ILE A 119 -18.92 16.51 -6.83
CA ILE A 119 -18.60 17.69 -6.03
C ILE A 119 -18.49 18.92 -6.92
N ALA A 120 -17.77 18.83 -8.05
CA ALA A 120 -17.62 19.93 -9.00
C ALA A 120 -18.99 20.42 -9.52
N ALA A 121 -19.83 19.50 -9.99
CA ALA A 121 -21.18 19.83 -10.47
C ALA A 121 -22.05 20.50 -9.39
N LYS A 122 -21.90 20.09 -8.12
CA LYS A 122 -22.63 20.72 -7.00
C LYS A 122 -22.09 22.10 -6.63
N LYS A 123 -20.78 22.34 -6.75
CA LYS A 123 -20.18 23.67 -6.57
C LYS A 123 -20.69 24.63 -7.64
N GLU A 124 -20.67 24.22 -8.91
CA GLU A 124 -21.22 25.03 -10.00
C GLU A 124 -22.71 25.34 -9.81
N ALA A 125 -23.50 24.38 -9.32
CA ALA A 125 -24.91 24.60 -8.99
C ALA A 125 -25.09 25.58 -7.82
N LEU A 126 -24.17 25.59 -6.84
CA LEU A 126 -24.19 26.56 -5.74
C LEU A 126 -23.84 27.96 -6.24
N ASP A 127 -22.84 28.07 -7.12
CA ASP A 127 -22.39 29.34 -7.70
C ASP A 127 -23.50 30.00 -8.53
N LYS A 128 -24.26 29.21 -9.31
CA LYS A 128 -25.45 29.66 -10.05
C LYS A 128 -26.61 30.10 -9.17
N VAL A 129 -26.64 29.68 -7.90
CA VAL A 129 -27.65 30.12 -6.91
C VAL A 129 -27.14 31.33 -6.11
N ASN A 130 -25.84 31.65 -6.21
CA ASN A 130 -25.20 32.80 -5.57
C ASN A 130 -25.11 34.04 -6.47
N GLY A 131 -24.98 33.86 -7.79
CA GLY A 131 -25.13 34.91 -8.80
C GLY A 131 -26.59 35.23 -9.09
#